data_AF-A0A8K0K7L8-F1
#
_entry.id   AF-A0A8K0K7L8-F1
#
_cell.length_a   1.000
_cell.length_b   1.000
_cell.length_c   1.000
_cell.angle_alpha   90.00
_cell.angle_beta   90.00
_cell.angle_gamma   90.00
#
_symmetry.space_group_name_H-M   'P 1'
#
loop_
_entity.id
_entity.type
_entity.pdbx_description
1 polymer ?
#
loop_
_entity_poly.entity_id
_entity_poly.type
_entity_poly.pdbx_seq_one_letter_code
_entity_poly.pdbx_strand_id
1 'polypeptide(L)'
;METSTGCTSVSVSEDFPEEDDCEDQISSSFLKKQEECEEEDNKAKGKHVEKVKEDVRKEELEFHHLHLSDDKIILVDSIDSLLELMSNGLQGVEVIGLDCEWKPSFYSQTSKVALLQMAMWKRIYLIDVLSLNDIPSYIWDDFNKIVFENENILKLGFDISADKSMLVETVPHLRGFGTVSFLDLSSVWKTLINKFGFMFPNGDITLQGGHSLTQLVTLCFGKSLDKSDQFSNWENRPLRKSQQLYAGKII
;
A
#
# COMPACT_ATOMS: atom_id res chain seq x y z
N MET A 1 39.23 -54.01 -39.43
CA MET A 1 39.80 -55.37 -39.51
C MET A 1 40.55 -55.60 -38.21
N GLU A 2 40.38 -56.67 -37.42
CA GLU A 2 39.51 -57.86 -37.42
C GLU A 2 39.54 -58.38 -35.94
N THR A 3 38.43 -58.46 -35.20
CA THR A 3 37.54 -59.63 -34.91
C THR A 3 38.08 -60.77 -34.00
N SER A 4 37.16 -61.45 -33.27
CA SER A 4 37.33 -62.64 -32.38
C SER A 4 37.86 -62.33 -30.95
N THR A 5 37.49 -62.96 -29.81
CA THR A 5 36.57 -64.04 -29.33
C THR A 5 36.43 -63.91 -27.78
N GLY A 6 35.53 -64.51 -26.98
CA GLY A 6 34.32 -65.35 -27.17
C GLY A 6 34.14 -66.43 -26.06
N CYS A 7 32.92 -66.63 -25.51
CA CYS A 7 32.53 -67.66 -24.48
C CYS A 7 33.11 -67.45 -23.04
N THR A 8 32.60 -67.98 -21.89
CA THR A 8 31.46 -68.88 -21.54
C THR A 8 30.93 -68.56 -20.11
N SER A 9 29.78 -69.13 -19.71
CA SER A 9 29.12 -69.04 -18.39
C SER A 9 29.64 -70.02 -17.32
N VAL A 10 29.40 -69.71 -16.03
CA VAL A 10 29.18 -70.69 -14.93
C VAL A 10 28.15 -70.13 -13.94
N SER A 11 27.26 -70.99 -13.46
CA SER A 11 26.27 -70.74 -12.39
C SER A 11 26.53 -71.64 -11.19
N VAL A 12 26.37 -71.12 -9.95
CA VAL A 12 26.23 -71.95 -8.74
C VAL A 12 25.14 -71.34 -7.86
N SER A 13 24.20 -72.18 -7.46
CA SER A 13 23.16 -71.95 -6.46
C SER A 13 23.54 -72.68 -5.17
N GLU A 14 23.25 -72.12 -4.00
CA GLU A 14 23.08 -72.89 -2.76
C GLU A 14 22.23 -72.08 -1.75
N ASP A 15 21.43 -72.80 -0.96
CA ASP A 15 20.23 -72.28 -0.29
C ASP A 15 20.46 -71.64 1.10
N PHE A 16 19.49 -70.81 1.51
CA PHE A 16 19.32 -70.30 2.87
C PHE A 16 18.62 -71.33 3.78
N PRO A 17 18.85 -71.27 5.10
CA PRO A 17 17.84 -71.52 6.12
C PRO A 17 17.23 -70.21 6.64
N GLU A 18 16.00 -70.31 7.15
CA GLU A 18 15.07 -69.21 7.47
C GLU A 18 15.33 -68.53 8.84
N GLU A 19 14.91 -67.27 8.99
CA GLU A 19 14.60 -66.62 10.29
C GLU A 19 13.23 -65.92 10.23
N ASP A 20 12.46 -66.02 11.31
CA ASP A 20 11.02 -65.70 11.42
C ASP A 20 10.66 -64.23 11.74
N ASP A 21 9.38 -63.88 11.46
CA ASP A 21 8.51 -62.90 12.12
C ASP A 21 9.10 -61.57 12.64
N CYS A 22 9.01 -60.48 11.84
CA CYS A 22 9.07 -59.11 12.39
C CYS A 22 8.39 -57.97 11.58
N GLU A 23 7.94 -58.19 10.34
CA GLU A 23 7.61 -57.07 9.42
C GLU A 23 6.19 -56.45 9.57
N ASP A 24 5.16 -57.25 9.87
CA ASP A 24 3.75 -56.80 9.81
C ASP A 24 3.33 -55.78 10.88
N GLN A 25 3.94 -55.81 12.07
CA GLN A 25 3.61 -54.84 13.13
C GLN A 25 4.19 -53.45 12.87
N ILE A 26 5.29 -53.36 12.13
CA ILE A 26 5.96 -52.09 11.84
C ILE A 26 5.12 -51.29 10.84
N SER A 27 4.66 -51.93 9.75
CA SER A 27 3.88 -51.31 8.67
C SER A 27 2.60 -50.60 9.16
N SER A 28 1.78 -51.29 9.95
CA SER A 28 0.52 -50.72 10.48
C SER A 28 0.74 -49.57 11.49
N SER A 29 1.85 -49.60 12.24
CA SER A 29 2.23 -48.52 13.15
C SER A 29 2.74 -47.27 12.41
N PHE A 30 3.32 -47.45 11.22
CA PHE A 30 3.88 -46.38 10.40
C PHE A 30 2.77 -45.62 9.65
N LEU A 31 1.81 -46.36 9.07
CA LEU A 31 0.64 -45.78 8.39
C LEU A 31 -0.21 -44.92 9.34
N LYS A 32 -0.50 -45.41 10.56
CA LYS A 32 -1.22 -44.61 11.56
C LYS A 32 -0.50 -43.33 11.95
N LYS A 33 0.84 -43.36 12.08
CA LYS A 33 1.63 -42.15 12.35
C LYS A 33 1.59 -41.16 11.19
N GLN A 34 1.53 -41.63 9.94
CA GLN A 34 1.36 -40.74 8.79
C GLN A 34 -0.02 -40.08 8.79
N GLU A 35 -1.09 -40.84 9.05
CA GLU A 35 -2.46 -40.28 9.18
C GLU A 35 -2.56 -39.28 10.35
N GLU A 36 -2.01 -39.60 11.52
CA GLU A 36 -1.95 -38.70 12.68
C GLU A 36 -1.16 -37.40 12.37
N CYS A 37 0.00 -37.50 11.70
CA CYS A 37 0.76 -36.33 11.28
C CYS A 37 0.01 -35.49 10.22
N GLU A 38 -0.67 -36.10 9.26
CA GLU A 38 -1.46 -35.37 8.27
C GLU A 38 -2.70 -34.70 8.88
N GLU A 39 -3.37 -35.32 9.86
CA GLU A 39 -4.44 -34.69 10.61
C GLU A 39 -3.93 -33.50 11.44
N GLU A 40 -2.80 -33.63 12.14
CA GLU A 40 -2.21 -32.51 12.90
C GLU A 40 -1.80 -31.34 11.99
N ASP A 41 -1.20 -31.62 10.83
CA ASP A 41 -0.76 -30.60 9.88
C ASP A 41 -1.95 -29.88 9.22
N ASN A 42 -3.03 -30.61 8.91
CA ASN A 42 -4.29 -30.02 8.44
C ASN A 42 -5.00 -29.19 9.53
N LYS A 43 -4.96 -29.63 10.79
CA LYS A 43 -5.51 -28.91 11.95
C LYS A 43 -4.70 -27.66 12.29
N ALA A 44 -3.39 -27.68 12.09
CA ALA A 44 -2.51 -26.53 12.19
C ALA A 44 -2.79 -25.50 11.07
N LYS A 45 -2.91 -25.96 9.80
CA LYS A 45 -3.30 -25.11 8.66
C LYS A 45 -4.68 -24.50 8.87
N GLY A 46 -5.66 -25.28 9.33
CA GLY A 46 -7.02 -24.80 9.67
C GLY A 46 -6.99 -23.68 10.72
N LYS A 47 -6.31 -23.90 11.85
CA LYS A 47 -6.14 -22.88 12.90
C LYS A 47 -5.41 -21.62 12.42
N HIS A 48 -4.41 -21.78 11.54
CA HIS A 48 -3.70 -20.63 10.97
C HIS A 48 -4.63 -19.80 10.07
N VAL A 49 -5.41 -20.45 9.20
CA VAL A 49 -6.40 -19.79 8.33
C VAL A 49 -7.52 -19.13 9.13
N GLU A 50 -8.02 -19.75 10.19
CA GLU A 50 -9.03 -19.13 11.06
C GLU A 50 -8.48 -17.91 11.80
N LYS A 51 -7.25 -17.99 12.34
CA LYS A 51 -6.60 -16.86 13.00
C LYS A 51 -6.38 -15.70 12.05
N VAL A 52 -5.85 -15.95 10.85
CA VAL A 52 -5.68 -14.92 9.81
C VAL A 52 -7.03 -14.28 9.44
N LYS A 53 -8.10 -15.07 9.30
CA LYS A 53 -9.45 -14.52 9.06
C LYS A 53 -9.99 -13.71 10.23
N GLU A 54 -9.63 -14.02 11.47
CA GLU A 54 -10.08 -13.30 12.66
C GLU A 54 -9.30 -12.00 12.90
N ASP A 55 -7.99 -12.00 12.60
CA ASP A 55 -7.15 -10.80 12.65
C ASP A 55 -7.54 -9.81 11.52
N VAL A 56 -7.75 -10.27 10.28
CA VAL A 56 -8.28 -9.43 9.18
C VAL A 56 -9.62 -8.80 9.53
N ARG A 57 -10.55 -9.57 10.12
CA ARG A 57 -11.86 -9.04 10.56
C ARG A 57 -11.77 -8.01 11.69
N LYS A 58 -10.70 -8.03 12.50
CA LYS A 58 -10.45 -6.98 13.52
C LYS A 58 -9.90 -5.71 12.87
N GLU A 59 -8.93 -5.84 11.96
CA GLU A 59 -8.40 -4.71 11.20
C GLU A 59 -9.52 -3.99 10.40
N GLU A 60 -10.41 -4.75 9.74
CA GLU A 60 -11.60 -4.22 9.05
C GLU A 60 -12.57 -3.46 9.96
N LEU A 61 -12.61 -3.77 11.26
CA LEU A 61 -13.47 -3.08 12.24
C LEU A 61 -12.81 -1.83 12.83
N GLU A 62 -11.49 -1.85 13.02
CA GLU A 62 -10.73 -0.79 13.68
C GLU A 62 -10.35 0.38 12.75
N PHE A 63 -10.01 0.08 11.48
CA PHE A 63 -9.50 1.06 10.54
C PHE A 63 -10.49 1.47 9.45
N HIS A 64 -10.35 2.70 8.97
CA HIS A 64 -11.06 3.21 7.80
C HIS A 64 -10.44 2.59 6.53
N HIS A 65 -11.30 2.04 5.67
CA HIS A 65 -10.91 1.45 4.40
C HIS A 65 -11.53 2.25 3.25
N LEU A 66 -10.72 2.50 2.22
CA LEU A 66 -11.16 3.09 0.97
C LEU A 66 -12.23 2.18 0.32
N HIS A 67 -13.35 2.76 -0.13
CA HIS A 67 -14.41 2.03 -0.83
C HIS A 67 -14.12 1.83 -2.34
N LEU A 68 -12.88 2.03 -2.77
CA LEU A 68 -12.41 1.79 -4.14
C LEU A 68 -11.59 0.50 -4.18
N SER A 69 -11.79 -0.29 -5.22
CA SER A 69 -11.00 -1.49 -5.49
C SER A 69 -9.56 -1.14 -5.92
N ASP A 70 -8.62 -2.06 -5.67
CA ASP A 70 -7.20 -1.90 -5.97
C ASP A 70 -6.86 -1.40 -7.39
N ASP A 71 -7.67 -1.77 -8.39
CA ASP A 71 -7.50 -1.34 -9.78
C ASP A 71 -7.87 0.14 -10.03
N LYS A 72 -8.35 0.85 -9.01
CA LYS A 72 -8.57 2.30 -9.01
C LYS A 72 -7.38 3.09 -8.45
N ILE A 73 -6.38 2.41 -7.89
CA ILE A 73 -5.12 3.01 -7.45
C ILE A 73 -4.13 2.88 -8.61
N ILE A 74 -3.82 3.99 -9.26
CA ILE A 74 -3.04 4.04 -10.50
C ILE A 74 -1.67 4.65 -10.18
N LEU A 75 -0.60 3.87 -10.38
CA LEU A 75 0.76 4.39 -10.30
C LEU A 75 1.06 5.22 -11.55
N VAL A 76 1.69 6.39 -11.37
CA VAL A 76 2.12 7.30 -12.42
C VAL A 76 3.62 7.49 -12.27
N ASP A 77 4.39 6.64 -12.95
CA ASP A 77 5.85 6.48 -12.84
C ASP A 77 6.61 6.75 -14.15
N SER A 78 5.89 7.11 -15.21
CA SER A 78 6.41 7.36 -16.56
C SER A 78 5.75 8.57 -17.22
N ILE A 79 6.44 9.18 -18.20
CA ILE A 79 5.89 10.32 -18.97
C ILE A 79 4.53 9.96 -19.58
N ASP A 80 4.39 8.79 -20.19
CA ASP A 80 3.14 8.35 -20.82
C ASP A 80 1.99 8.27 -19.80
N SER A 81 2.24 7.72 -18.61
CA SER A 81 1.23 7.66 -17.54
C SER A 81 0.83 9.04 -17.00
N LEU A 82 1.77 10.00 -16.97
CA LEU A 82 1.51 11.37 -16.54
C LEU A 82 0.70 12.14 -17.59
N LEU A 83 1.01 11.96 -18.87
CA LEU A 83 0.25 12.51 -19.99
C LEU A 83 -1.17 11.91 -20.06
N GLU A 84 -1.34 10.62 -19.77
CA GLU A 84 -2.66 9.98 -19.68
C GLU A 84 -3.50 10.55 -18.53
N LEU A 85 -2.91 10.78 -17.35
CA LEU A 85 -3.56 11.51 -16.25
C LEU A 85 -3.99 12.91 -16.69
N MET A 86 -3.09 13.68 -17.31
CA MET A 86 -3.38 15.06 -17.77
C MET A 86 -4.47 15.11 -18.85
N SER A 87 -4.50 14.14 -19.79
CA SER A 87 -5.41 14.17 -20.95
C SER A 87 -6.78 13.58 -20.65
N ASN A 88 -6.82 12.49 -19.88
CA ASN A 88 -8.02 11.67 -19.69
C ASN A 88 -8.41 11.52 -18.21
N GLY A 89 -7.42 11.47 -17.31
CA GLY A 89 -7.66 11.25 -15.87
C GLY A 89 -8.43 12.36 -15.16
N LEU A 90 -8.39 13.60 -15.67
CA LEU A 90 -8.99 14.80 -15.06
C LEU A 90 -10.35 15.22 -15.65
N GLN A 91 -10.90 14.46 -16.60
CA GLN A 91 -12.15 14.83 -17.28
C GLN A 91 -13.35 14.82 -16.32
N GLY A 92 -13.98 15.97 -16.14
CA GLY A 92 -15.11 16.16 -15.21
C GLY A 92 -14.73 16.10 -13.73
N VAL A 93 -13.45 16.29 -13.40
CA VAL A 93 -12.97 16.36 -12.02
C VAL A 93 -13.06 17.80 -11.51
N GLU A 94 -13.91 18.03 -10.51
CA GLU A 94 -14.10 19.34 -9.86
C GLU A 94 -13.41 19.42 -8.49
N VAL A 95 -13.06 18.28 -7.89
CA VAL A 95 -12.42 18.18 -6.56
C VAL A 95 -11.36 17.11 -6.58
N ILE A 96 -10.18 17.41 -6.04
CA ILE A 96 -9.11 16.44 -5.77
C ILE A 96 -8.62 16.55 -4.31
N GLY A 97 -8.35 15.42 -3.68
CA GLY A 97 -7.59 15.34 -2.43
C GLY A 97 -6.09 15.20 -2.73
N LEU A 98 -5.25 15.87 -1.94
CA LEU A 98 -3.79 15.91 -2.13
C LEU A 98 -3.07 15.66 -0.81
N ASP A 99 -2.03 14.84 -0.89
CA ASP A 99 -1.10 14.51 0.20
C ASP A 99 0.27 14.16 -0.40
N CYS A 100 1.32 14.06 0.41
CA CYS A 100 2.68 13.77 -0.05
C CYS A 100 3.40 12.82 0.92
N GLU A 101 4.13 11.84 0.38
CA GLU A 101 5.05 11.02 1.17
C GLU A 101 6.50 11.41 0.88
N TRP A 102 7.30 11.47 1.94
CA TRP A 102 8.75 11.55 1.89
C TRP A 102 9.36 10.63 2.92
N LYS A 103 10.58 10.16 2.64
CA LYS A 103 11.36 9.42 3.64
C LYS A 103 11.74 10.38 4.78
N PRO A 104 11.54 9.99 6.06
CA PRO A 104 12.01 10.80 7.19
C PRO A 104 13.53 10.97 7.16
N SER A 105 14.04 12.21 7.10
CA SER A 105 15.48 12.44 7.21
C SER A 105 15.97 12.33 8.65
N PHE A 106 16.97 11.47 8.85
CA PHE A 106 17.78 11.40 10.06
C PHE A 106 19.08 12.14 9.78
N TYR A 107 19.40 13.15 10.61
CA TYR A 107 20.50 14.11 10.40
C TYR A 107 20.33 15.02 9.17
N SER A 108 21.36 15.81 8.85
CA SER A 108 21.34 17.03 8.02
C SER A 108 21.13 16.82 6.51
N GLN A 109 20.33 15.84 6.10
CA GLN A 109 19.88 15.69 4.71
C GLN A 109 18.49 16.33 4.58
N THR A 110 18.27 17.10 3.53
CA THR A 110 16.91 17.56 3.17
C THR A 110 16.11 16.36 2.69
N SER A 111 14.93 16.17 3.26
CA SER A 111 13.97 15.18 2.76
C SER A 111 13.46 15.65 1.39
N LYS A 112 13.12 14.71 0.50
CA LYS A 112 12.45 15.00 -0.78
C LYS A 112 11.13 14.25 -0.87
N VAL A 113 10.14 14.86 -1.51
CA VAL A 113 8.89 14.17 -1.83
C VAL A 113 9.21 12.99 -2.75
N ALA A 114 8.81 11.80 -2.31
CA ALA A 114 8.98 10.56 -3.04
C ALA A 114 7.69 10.11 -3.74
N LEU A 115 6.54 10.53 -3.21
CA LEU A 115 5.22 10.27 -3.78
C LEU A 115 4.32 11.50 -3.59
N LEU A 116 3.56 11.85 -4.63
CA LEU A 116 2.46 12.81 -4.57
C LEU A 116 1.16 12.04 -4.79
N GLN A 117 0.25 12.08 -3.83
CA GLN A 117 -1.05 11.42 -3.92
C GLN A 117 -2.09 12.40 -4.46
N MET A 118 -2.91 11.93 -5.41
CA MET A 118 -4.05 12.67 -5.95
C MET A 118 -5.31 11.80 -5.91
N ALA A 119 -6.13 12.01 -4.89
CA ALA A 119 -7.39 11.30 -4.68
C ALA A 119 -8.54 11.98 -5.44
N MET A 120 -9.41 11.16 -6.05
CA MET A 120 -10.64 11.58 -6.74
C MET A 120 -11.76 10.60 -6.38
N TRP A 121 -13.02 11.00 -6.60
CA TRP A 121 -14.21 10.19 -6.27
C TRP A 121 -14.23 8.73 -6.77
N LYS A 122 -13.46 8.39 -7.81
CA LYS A 122 -13.50 7.07 -8.47
C LYS A 122 -12.12 6.43 -8.67
N ARG A 123 -11.04 7.17 -8.43
CA ARG A 123 -9.64 6.80 -8.76
C ARG A 123 -8.69 7.58 -7.88
N ILE A 124 -7.52 7.01 -7.62
CA ILE A 124 -6.42 7.66 -6.93
C ILE A 124 -5.17 7.49 -7.77
N TYR A 125 -4.47 8.58 -8.02
CA TYR A 125 -3.19 8.55 -8.73
C TYR A 125 -2.05 8.71 -7.73
N LEU A 126 -1.11 7.78 -7.78
CA LEU A 126 0.13 7.80 -6.99
C LEU A 126 1.25 8.24 -7.92
N ILE A 127 1.61 9.52 -7.86
CA ILE A 127 2.59 10.14 -8.77
C ILE A 127 3.98 9.95 -8.18
N ASP A 128 4.76 9.08 -8.82
CA ASP A 128 6.11 8.71 -8.39
C ASP A 128 7.12 9.80 -8.80
N VAL A 129 7.28 10.77 -7.91
CA VAL A 129 8.17 11.93 -8.10
C VAL A 129 9.63 11.50 -8.32
N LEU A 130 10.05 10.35 -7.79
CA LEU A 130 11.43 9.85 -7.97
C LEU A 130 11.64 9.27 -9.37
N SER A 131 10.71 8.44 -9.86
CA SER A 131 10.75 7.91 -11.23
C SER A 131 10.58 9.01 -12.28
N LEU A 132 9.92 10.11 -11.92
CA LEU A 132 9.68 11.28 -12.76
C LEU A 132 10.69 12.43 -12.56
N ASN A 133 11.78 12.23 -11.80
CA ASN A 133 12.75 13.30 -11.49
C ASN A 133 13.41 13.91 -12.74
N ASP A 134 13.70 13.10 -13.75
CA ASP A 134 14.48 13.48 -14.93
C ASP A 134 13.61 13.80 -16.17
N ILE A 135 12.28 13.93 -16.02
CA ILE A 135 11.41 14.28 -17.15
C ILE A 135 11.61 15.76 -17.57
N PRO A 136 11.34 16.11 -18.85
CA PRO A 136 11.42 17.49 -19.29
C PRO A 136 10.53 18.44 -18.46
N SER A 137 11.12 19.53 -17.98
CA SER A 137 10.47 20.49 -17.07
C SER A 137 9.14 21.07 -17.57
N TYR A 138 8.99 21.23 -18.89
CA TYR A 138 7.74 21.73 -19.47
C TYR A 138 6.53 20.82 -19.17
N ILE A 139 6.75 19.51 -18.96
CA ILE A 139 5.69 18.56 -18.59
C ILE A 139 5.21 18.86 -17.17
N TRP A 140 6.14 19.18 -16.25
CA TRP A 140 5.78 19.63 -14.90
C TRP A 140 5.12 21.02 -14.91
N ASP A 141 5.58 21.95 -15.75
CA ASP A 141 4.91 23.25 -15.92
C ASP A 141 3.47 23.11 -16.44
N ASP A 142 3.22 22.19 -17.38
CA ASP A 142 1.88 21.93 -17.92
C ASP A 142 0.99 21.17 -16.94
N PHE A 143 1.53 20.19 -16.20
CA PHE A 143 0.82 19.54 -15.09
C PHE A 143 0.43 20.56 -14.01
N ASN A 144 1.35 21.45 -13.63
CA ASN A 144 1.10 22.54 -12.69
C ASN A 144 -0.04 23.46 -13.15
N LYS A 145 -0.08 23.85 -14.44
CA LYS A 145 -1.17 24.66 -15.01
C LYS A 145 -2.52 23.92 -14.95
N ILE A 146 -2.54 22.66 -15.39
CA ILE A 146 -3.77 21.86 -15.54
C ILE A 146 -4.39 21.49 -14.19
N VAL A 147 -3.56 21.27 -13.16
CA VAL A 147 -4.00 20.81 -11.84
C VAL A 147 -4.01 21.93 -10.80
N PHE A 148 -2.86 22.55 -10.56
CA PHE A 148 -2.68 23.43 -9.40
C PHE A 148 -3.11 24.88 -9.66
N GLU A 149 -2.80 25.43 -10.84
CA GLU A 149 -3.24 26.78 -11.25
C GLU A 149 -4.67 26.79 -11.82
N ASN A 150 -5.30 25.63 -12.00
CA ASN A 150 -6.68 25.51 -12.47
C ASN A 150 -7.69 25.83 -11.36
N GLU A 151 -8.36 26.97 -11.46
CA GLU A 151 -9.33 27.45 -10.46
C GLU A 151 -10.63 26.63 -10.41
N ASN A 152 -10.97 25.90 -11.48
CA ASN A 152 -12.18 25.07 -11.54
C ASN A 152 -12.05 23.74 -10.77
N ILE A 153 -10.82 23.38 -10.39
CA ILE A 153 -10.56 22.23 -9.53
C ILE A 153 -10.32 22.76 -8.12
N LEU A 154 -11.14 22.30 -7.17
CA LEU A 154 -10.93 22.47 -5.74
C LEU A 154 -9.91 21.44 -5.25
N LYS A 155 -8.85 21.92 -4.60
CA LYS A 155 -7.78 21.11 -4.03
C LYS A 155 -7.97 21.01 -2.52
N LEU A 156 -8.24 19.82 -2.02
CA LEU A 156 -8.32 19.51 -0.59
C LEU A 156 -6.97 18.99 -0.12
N GLY A 157 -6.57 19.36 1.09
CA GLY A 157 -5.40 18.80 1.79
C GLY A 157 -5.54 18.99 3.29
N PHE A 158 -4.61 18.45 4.09
CA PHE A 158 -4.65 18.59 5.55
C PHE A 158 -3.30 19.10 6.09
N ASP A 159 -3.30 20.29 6.70
CA ASP A 159 -2.08 20.96 7.20
C ASP A 159 -1.02 21.24 6.11
N ILE A 160 -1.54 21.57 4.91
CA ILE A 160 -0.86 21.65 3.60
C ILE A 160 0.41 22.51 3.51
N SER A 161 0.76 23.25 4.56
CA SER A 161 1.94 24.13 4.55
C SER A 161 3.24 23.35 4.50
N ALA A 162 3.28 22.15 5.10
CA ALA A 162 4.43 21.26 5.02
C ALA A 162 4.57 20.70 3.59
N ASP A 163 3.51 20.09 3.07
CA ASP A 163 3.48 19.44 1.75
C ASP A 163 3.80 20.43 0.63
N LYS A 164 3.22 21.63 0.68
CA LYS A 164 3.54 22.72 -0.25
C LYS A 164 5.03 23.03 -0.28
N SER A 165 5.64 23.17 0.89
CA SER A 165 7.05 23.54 1.00
C SER A 165 7.94 22.43 0.47
N MET A 166 7.67 21.19 0.89
CA MET A 166 8.37 19.98 0.48
C MET A 166 8.26 19.71 -1.02
N LEU A 167 7.05 19.82 -1.59
CA LEU A 167 6.78 19.55 -3.00
C LEU A 167 7.41 20.60 -3.91
N VAL A 168 7.33 21.89 -3.56
CA VAL A 168 7.95 22.96 -4.36
C VAL A 168 9.47 22.97 -4.22
N GLU A 169 10.05 22.57 -3.08
CA GLU A 169 11.50 22.33 -2.96
C GLU A 169 11.94 21.14 -3.81
N THR A 170 11.15 20.08 -3.86
CA THR A 170 11.47 18.85 -4.64
C THR A 170 11.27 19.06 -6.14
N VAL A 171 10.18 19.70 -6.56
CA VAL A 171 9.81 19.96 -7.96
C VAL A 171 9.39 21.44 -8.13
N PRO A 172 10.36 22.36 -8.36
CA PRO A 172 10.09 23.82 -8.40
C PRO A 172 9.08 24.28 -9.46
N HIS A 173 8.78 23.44 -10.44
CA HIS A 173 7.76 23.70 -11.46
C HIS A 173 6.32 23.59 -10.91
N LEU A 174 6.10 22.92 -9.77
CA LEU A 174 4.78 22.75 -9.12
C LEU A 174 4.39 23.93 -8.20
N ARG A 175 4.88 25.14 -8.52
CA ARG A 175 4.72 26.38 -7.72
C ARG A 175 3.26 26.82 -7.49
N GLY A 176 2.31 26.31 -8.27
CA GLY A 176 0.88 26.54 -8.12
C GLY A 176 0.27 25.79 -6.92
N PHE A 177 0.98 24.83 -6.32
CA PHE A 177 0.46 24.10 -5.16
C PHE A 177 0.11 25.08 -4.02
N GLY A 178 -1.10 24.99 -3.50
CA GLY A 178 -1.61 25.90 -2.46
C GLY A 178 -1.65 27.39 -2.85
N THR A 179 -1.92 27.75 -4.12
CA THR A 179 -2.11 29.15 -4.55
C THR A 179 -3.57 29.52 -4.82
N VAL A 180 -4.28 28.72 -5.64
CA VAL A 180 -5.67 28.98 -6.05
C VAL A 180 -6.56 27.76 -5.81
N SER A 181 -7.84 28.01 -5.51
CA SER A 181 -8.87 26.99 -5.22
C SER A 181 -8.37 25.86 -4.33
N PHE A 182 -7.74 26.22 -3.21
CA PHE A 182 -7.16 25.27 -2.24
C PHE A 182 -7.84 25.43 -0.87
N LEU A 183 -8.17 24.32 -0.22
CA LEU A 183 -8.87 24.27 1.05
C LEU A 183 -8.18 23.31 2.02
N ASP A 184 -7.56 23.88 3.06
CA ASP A 184 -6.97 23.10 4.16
C ASP A 184 -8.06 22.63 5.13
N LEU A 185 -8.25 21.32 5.20
CA LEU A 185 -9.21 20.67 6.10
C LEU A 185 -8.88 20.86 7.58
N SER A 186 -7.60 21.07 7.94
CA SER A 186 -7.19 21.39 9.31
C SER A 186 -7.75 22.75 9.73
N SER A 187 -7.66 23.76 8.86
CA SER A 187 -8.23 25.11 9.05
C SER A 187 -9.76 25.11 9.01
N VAL A 188 -10.39 24.31 8.14
CA VAL A 188 -11.85 24.14 8.12
C VAL A 188 -12.34 23.53 9.43
N TRP A 189 -11.72 22.44 9.90
CA TRP A 189 -12.08 21.77 11.16
C TRP A 189 -11.97 22.72 12.37
N LYS A 190 -10.84 23.43 12.50
CA LYS A 190 -10.63 24.46 13.54
C LYS A 190 -11.71 25.55 13.47
N THR A 191 -12.15 25.93 12.26
CA THR A 191 -13.19 26.93 12.06
C THR A 191 -14.59 26.41 12.45
N LEU A 192 -14.93 25.18 12.08
CA LEU A 192 -16.20 24.53 12.39
C LEU A 192 -16.42 24.43 13.91
N ILE A 193 -15.43 23.97 14.67
CA ILE A 193 -15.53 23.90 16.13
C ILE A 193 -15.55 25.31 16.74
N ASN A 194 -14.52 26.12 16.49
CA ASN A 194 -14.31 27.36 17.25
C ASN A 194 -15.29 28.50 16.92
N LYS A 195 -15.89 28.53 15.72
CA LYS A 195 -16.84 29.58 15.32
C LYS A 195 -18.30 29.13 15.28
N PHE A 196 -18.55 27.86 14.99
CA PHE A 196 -19.90 27.36 14.75
C PHE A 196 -20.38 26.34 15.80
N GLY A 197 -19.52 25.90 16.73
CA GLY A 197 -19.87 24.88 17.72
C GLY A 197 -20.26 23.55 17.08
N PHE A 198 -19.68 23.24 15.91
CA PHE A 198 -20.04 22.07 15.13
C PHE A 198 -19.66 20.76 15.85
N MET A 199 -20.64 19.90 16.06
CA MET A 199 -20.45 18.55 16.60
C MET A 199 -20.32 17.55 15.45
N PHE A 200 -19.32 16.67 15.51
CA PHE A 200 -19.11 15.63 14.51
C PHE A 200 -19.98 14.39 14.77
N PRO A 201 -20.31 13.59 13.73
CA PRO A 201 -21.25 12.46 13.89
C PRO A 201 -20.78 11.38 14.87
N ASN A 202 -19.47 11.16 15.02
CA ASN A 202 -18.92 10.06 15.82
C ASN A 202 -18.19 10.51 17.09
N GLY A 203 -18.40 11.76 17.54
CA GLY A 203 -17.91 12.20 18.84
C GLY A 203 -17.73 13.69 18.99
N ASP A 204 -17.70 14.13 20.24
CA ASP A 204 -17.34 15.48 20.65
C ASP A 204 -15.97 15.45 21.35
N ILE A 205 -14.90 15.42 20.54
CA ILE A 205 -13.53 15.53 21.06
C ILE A 205 -13.19 17.01 21.24
N THR A 206 -13.78 17.62 22.28
CA THR A 206 -13.27 18.88 22.80
C THR A 206 -11.87 18.67 23.38
N LEU A 207 -10.86 19.12 22.62
CA LEU A 207 -9.59 19.68 23.10
C LEU A 207 -8.54 18.72 23.72
N GLN A 208 -8.79 17.42 23.91
CA GLN A 208 -7.76 16.51 24.42
C GLN A 208 -7.00 15.75 23.33
N GLY A 209 -5.92 16.40 22.89
CA GLY A 209 -4.92 15.88 21.94
C GLY A 209 -5.21 16.26 20.49
N GLY A 210 -4.28 17.00 19.87
CA GLY A 210 -4.07 17.08 18.42
C GLY A 210 -5.19 17.62 17.49
N HIS A 211 -4.78 18.18 16.36
CA HIS A 211 -5.60 18.26 15.15
C HIS A 211 -4.89 17.45 14.06
N SER A 212 -5.04 16.13 14.05
CA SER A 212 -4.48 15.25 13.02
C SER A 212 -5.54 14.70 12.08
N LEU A 213 -5.17 14.40 10.82
CA LEU A 213 -6.08 13.84 9.82
C LEU A 213 -6.77 12.55 10.31
N THR A 214 -6.03 11.68 10.99
CA THR A 214 -6.57 10.48 11.65
C THR A 214 -7.75 10.77 12.56
N GLN A 215 -7.67 11.83 13.37
CA GLN A 215 -8.75 12.20 14.29
C GLN A 215 -9.94 12.81 13.54
N LEU A 216 -9.69 13.60 12.49
CA LEU A 216 -10.77 14.10 11.63
C LEU A 216 -11.52 12.95 10.95
N VAL A 217 -10.81 11.94 10.43
CA VAL A 217 -11.40 10.72 9.86
C VAL A 217 -12.19 9.94 10.91
N THR A 218 -11.67 9.77 12.14
CA THR A 218 -12.41 9.14 13.24
C THR A 218 -13.70 9.90 13.58
N LEU A 219 -13.65 11.24 13.65
CA LEU A 219 -14.83 12.07 13.94
C LEU A 219 -15.88 11.99 12.82
N CYS A 220 -15.46 11.99 11.56
CA CYS A 220 -16.36 11.90 10.40
C CYS A 220 -16.94 10.50 10.15
N PHE A 221 -16.15 9.44 10.33
CA PHE A 221 -16.47 8.08 9.86
C PHE A 221 -16.45 6.99 10.95
N GLY A 222 -16.10 7.33 12.20
CA GLY A 222 -16.12 6.40 13.33
C GLY A 222 -14.96 5.40 13.39
N LYS A 223 -13.98 5.50 12.48
CA LYS A 223 -12.80 4.61 12.41
C LYS A 223 -11.51 5.40 12.22
N SER A 224 -10.40 4.87 12.74
CA SER A 224 -9.08 5.50 12.60
C SER A 224 -8.49 5.30 11.21
N LEU A 225 -7.61 6.20 10.77
CA LEU A 225 -6.65 5.83 9.72
C LEU A 225 -5.62 4.83 10.28
N ASP A 226 -5.27 3.86 9.46
CA ASP A 226 -4.11 2.99 9.60
C ASP A 226 -2.83 3.82 9.41
N LYS A 227 -1.79 3.57 10.22
CA LYS A 227 -0.49 4.29 10.22
C LYS A 227 0.72 3.41 9.95
N SER A 228 0.51 2.14 9.61
CA SER A 228 1.55 1.12 9.52
C SER A 228 2.70 1.46 8.57
N ASP A 229 2.41 2.09 7.42
CA ASP A 229 3.40 2.50 6.41
C ASP A 229 3.79 4.00 6.48
N GLN A 230 3.29 4.77 7.46
CA GLN A 230 3.53 6.23 7.58
C GLN A 230 5.04 6.59 7.62
N PHE A 231 5.83 5.81 8.36
CA PHE A 231 7.28 6.01 8.49
C PHE A 231 8.08 5.00 7.65
N SER A 232 7.49 4.48 6.58
CA SER A 232 8.16 3.54 5.68
C SER A 232 9.27 4.21 4.86
N ASN A 233 10.14 3.41 4.24
CA ASN A 233 11.11 3.96 3.29
C ASN A 233 10.42 4.22 1.94
N TRP A 234 9.85 5.42 1.80
CA TRP A 234 9.18 5.88 0.59
C TRP A 234 10.10 6.06 -0.63
N GLU A 235 11.43 6.01 -0.46
CA GLU A 235 12.38 5.99 -1.59
C GLU A 235 12.57 4.61 -2.23
N ASN A 236 12.12 3.51 -1.58
CA ASN A 236 12.29 2.17 -2.14
C ASN A 236 11.50 2.01 -3.45
N ARG A 237 12.14 1.42 -4.47
CA ARG A 237 11.50 1.05 -5.74
C ARG A 237 11.73 -0.44 -6.06
N PRO A 238 10.71 -1.18 -6.54
CA PRO A 238 9.30 -0.75 -6.67
C PRO A 238 8.63 -0.53 -5.31
N LEU A 239 7.59 0.31 -5.26
CA LEU A 239 6.78 0.49 -4.05
C LEU A 239 6.07 -0.81 -3.68
N ARG A 240 6.10 -1.17 -2.39
CA ARG A 240 5.39 -2.35 -1.88
C ARG A 240 3.88 -2.19 -2.06
N LYS A 241 3.16 -3.30 -2.20
CA LYS A 241 1.70 -3.27 -2.30
C LYS A 241 1.04 -2.65 -1.05
N SER A 242 1.61 -2.86 0.15
CA SER A 242 1.14 -2.20 1.38
C SER A 242 1.28 -0.68 1.31
N GLN A 243 2.43 -0.16 0.84
CA GLN A 243 2.68 1.27 0.65
C GLN A 243 1.70 1.89 -0.36
N GLN A 244 1.42 1.21 -1.47
CA GLN A 244 0.42 1.67 -2.45
C GLN A 244 -1.00 1.69 -1.87
N LEU A 245 -1.36 0.68 -1.07
CA LEU A 245 -2.67 0.62 -0.40
C LEU A 245 -2.79 1.67 0.70
N TYR A 246 -1.72 1.91 1.48
CA TYR A 246 -1.66 2.98 2.48
C TYR A 246 -1.81 4.36 1.83
N ALA A 247 -1.03 4.65 0.79
CA ALA A 247 -1.12 5.91 0.04
C ALA A 247 -2.45 6.08 -0.71
N GLY A 248 -3.22 4.99 -0.90
CA GLY A 248 -4.60 5.04 -1.37
C GLY A 248 -5.64 5.42 -0.31
N LYS A 249 -5.33 5.46 0.99
CA LYS A 249 -6.32 5.72 2.07
C LYS A 249 -6.50 7.22 2.40
N ILE A 250 -6.32 8.11 1.42
CA ILE A 250 -6.19 9.56 1.64
C ILE A 250 -7.45 10.35 1.28
N ILE A 251 -7.78 11.30 2.18
CA ILE A 251 -8.73 12.44 2.14
C ILE A 251 -10.10 12.19 1.49
#